data_AF-A0A132PC45-F1
#
_entry.id   AF-A0A132PC45-F1
#
_cell.length_a   1.000
_cell.length_b   1.000
_cell.length_c   1.000
_cell.angle_alpha   90.00
_cell.angle_beta   90.00
_cell.angle_gamma   90.00
#
_symmetry.space_group_name_H-M   'P 1'
#
loop_
_entity.id
_entity.type
_entity.pdbx_description
1 polymer ?
#
loop_
_entity_poly.entity_id
_entity_poly.type
_entity_poly.pdbx_seq_one_letter_code
_entity_poly.pdbx_strand_id
1 'polypeptide(L)'
;MTVLTAPRADDKVGAGKSSSRRIGIGISVLVGAFLVFDAVGKLTLPQQVEAGTASLGFPVEQALVMGIVLAVCVVVYAVPRTAVLGALGLTAYLGGAVTANMRVEAPLFSHTLFAVYLGTLMWIGLLLRRPELLKVFGLRR
;
A
#
# COMPACT_ATOMS: atom_id res chain seq x y z
N MET A 1 -29.90 34.89 44.18
CA MET A 1 -29.50 34.90 42.75
C MET A 1 -28.55 33.74 42.52
N THR A 2 -29.09 32.60 42.11
CA THR A 2 -28.32 31.37 41.86
C THR A 2 -28.17 31.22 40.36
N VAL A 3 -26.95 31.41 39.85
CA VAL A 3 -26.67 31.26 38.41
C VAL A 3 -26.52 29.77 38.13
N LEU A 4 -27.55 29.18 37.52
CA LEU A 4 -27.50 27.85 36.91
C LEU A 4 -26.62 27.91 35.66
N THR A 5 -25.35 27.54 35.77
CA THR A 5 -24.50 27.25 34.61
C THR A 5 -24.95 25.93 33.98
N ALA A 6 -25.58 26.00 32.81
CA ALA A 6 -25.91 24.84 32.00
C ALA A 6 -24.62 24.12 31.51
N PRO A 7 -24.62 22.78 31.39
CA PRO A 7 -23.50 22.05 30.85
C PRO A 7 -23.34 22.36 29.35
N ARG A 8 -22.13 22.75 28.95
CA ARG A 8 -21.79 23.14 27.58
C ARG A 8 -21.70 21.89 26.70
N ALA A 9 -22.55 21.80 25.68
CA ALA A 9 -22.65 20.67 24.76
C ALA A 9 -21.55 20.65 23.68
N ASP A 10 -20.31 21.02 24.01
CA ASP A 10 -19.26 21.28 23.00
C ASP A 10 -18.10 20.25 23.02
N ASP A 11 -18.10 19.25 23.90
CA ASP A 11 -16.92 18.37 24.10
C ASP A 11 -16.80 17.17 23.15
N LYS A 12 -17.64 17.04 22.10
CA LYS A 12 -17.67 15.84 21.24
C LYS A 12 -17.11 16.02 19.81
N VAL A 13 -16.65 17.20 19.42
CA VAL A 13 -16.34 17.48 18.00
C VAL A 13 -14.90 17.12 17.56
N GLY A 14 -13.99 16.73 18.46
CA GLY A 14 -12.56 16.59 18.14
C GLY A 14 -12.02 15.19 17.79
N ALA A 15 -12.69 14.10 18.17
CA ALA A 15 -12.03 12.78 18.27
C ALA A 15 -11.92 11.98 16.94
N GLY A 16 -12.77 12.26 15.95
CA GLY A 16 -12.91 11.41 14.75
C GLY A 16 -11.86 11.61 13.64
N LYS A 17 -11.30 12.82 13.47
CA LYS A 17 -10.35 13.13 12.38
C LYS A 17 -8.91 12.72 12.68
N SER A 18 -8.49 12.78 13.95
CA SER A 18 -7.09 12.51 14.36
C SER A 18 -6.75 11.01 14.35
N SER A 19 -7.66 10.16 14.84
CA SER A 19 -7.44 8.71 14.94
C SER A 19 -7.34 8.04 13.56
N SER A 20 -8.27 8.35 12.65
CA SER A 20 -8.29 7.83 11.28
C SER A 20 -6.99 8.13 10.52
N ARG A 21 -6.43 9.33 10.69
CA ARG A 21 -5.16 9.71 10.06
C ARG A 21 -3.97 8.92 10.62
N ARG A 22 -3.92 8.67 11.93
CA ARG A 22 -2.85 7.88 12.57
C ARG A 22 -2.87 6.44 12.07
N ILE A 23 -4.05 5.84 11.98
CA ILE A 23 -4.24 4.49 11.42
C ILE A 23 -3.77 4.45 9.96
N GLY A 24 -4.16 5.43 9.15
CA GLY A 24 -3.72 5.54 7.76
C GLY A 24 -2.20 5.68 7.61
N ILE A 25 -1.53 6.40 8.53
CA ILE A 25 -0.07 6.49 8.58
C ILE A 25 0.55 5.13 8.94
N GLY A 26 0.04 4.46 9.98
CA GLY A 26 0.53 3.13 10.38
C GLY A 26 0.44 2.11 9.24
N ILE A 27 -0.71 2.06 8.56
CA ILE A 27 -0.93 1.23 7.38
C ILE A 27 0.06 1.59 6.25
N SER A 28 0.22 2.87 5.94
CA SER A 28 1.12 3.32 4.87
C SER A 28 2.57 2.96 5.16
N VAL A 29 3.02 3.07 6.42
CA VAL A 29 4.37 2.71 6.85
C VAL A 29 4.56 1.21 6.77
N LEU A 30 3.58 0.41 7.22
CA LEU A 30 3.65 -1.05 7.17
C LEU A 30 3.78 -1.55 5.72
N VAL A 31 2.88 -1.10 4.83
CA VAL A 31 2.94 -1.45 3.39
C VAL A 31 4.24 -0.95 2.77
N GLY A 32 4.59 0.31 3.03
CA GLY A 32 5.82 0.91 2.49
C GLY A 32 7.06 0.12 2.90
N ALA A 33 7.18 -0.25 4.17
CA ALA A 33 8.28 -1.06 4.68
C ALA A 33 8.32 -2.45 4.03
N PHE A 34 7.17 -3.12 3.89
CA PHE A 34 7.09 -4.40 3.20
C PHE A 34 7.56 -4.29 1.73
N LEU A 35 7.10 -3.27 1.00
CA LEU A 35 7.48 -3.08 -0.40
C LEU A 35 8.94 -2.67 -0.57
N VAL A 36 9.51 -1.88 0.36
CA VAL A 36 10.94 -1.59 0.39
C VAL A 36 11.73 -2.88 0.60
N PHE A 37 11.31 -3.72 1.55
CA PHE A 37 11.94 -5.01 1.80
C PHE A 37 11.91 -5.91 0.56
N ASP A 38 10.75 -6.02 -0.10
CA ASP A 38 10.61 -6.78 -1.35
C ASP A 38 11.49 -6.23 -2.47
N ALA A 39 11.54 -4.91 -2.64
CA ALA A 39 12.42 -4.27 -3.62
C ALA A 39 13.89 -4.55 -3.33
N VAL A 40 14.33 -4.39 -2.08
CA VAL A 40 15.71 -4.68 -1.68
C VAL A 40 16.06 -6.14 -1.94
N GLY A 41 15.17 -7.09 -1.59
CA GLY A 41 15.38 -8.51 -1.89
C GLY A 41 15.57 -8.77 -3.39
N LYS A 42 14.79 -8.12 -4.24
CA LYS A 42 14.94 -8.19 -5.69
C LYS A 42 16.19 -7.48 -6.24
N LEU A 43 16.82 -6.60 -5.48
CA LEU A 43 18.06 -5.91 -5.87
C LEU A 43 19.31 -6.62 -5.36
N THR A 44 19.23 -7.30 -4.21
CA THR A 44 20.36 -8.02 -3.61
C THR A 44 20.48 -9.47 -4.08
N LEU A 45 19.47 -10.00 -4.78
CA LEU A 45 19.43 -11.37 -5.33
C LEU A 45 19.93 -12.44 -4.33
N PRO A 46 19.37 -12.52 -3.10
CA PRO A 46 19.66 -13.66 -2.24
C PRO A 46 19.12 -14.93 -2.90
N GLN A 47 19.72 -16.08 -2.57
CA GLN A 47 19.37 -17.39 -3.16
C GLN A 47 17.85 -17.69 -3.16
N GLN A 48 17.12 -17.23 -2.14
CA GLN A 48 15.66 -17.39 -2.06
C GLN A 48 14.91 -16.61 -3.14
N VAL A 49 15.36 -15.41 -3.49
CA VAL A 49 14.75 -14.58 -4.55
C VAL A 49 15.10 -15.14 -5.92
N GLU A 50 16.32 -15.64 -6.11
CA GLU A 50 16.71 -16.34 -7.34
C GLU A 50 15.84 -17.59 -7.56
N ALA A 51 15.74 -18.45 -6.55
CA ALA A 51 14.92 -19.66 -6.60
C ALA A 51 13.43 -19.34 -6.83
N GLY A 52 12.91 -18.29 -6.17
CA GLY A 52 11.54 -17.82 -6.36
C GLY A 52 11.28 -17.24 -7.74
N THR A 53 12.24 -16.52 -8.31
CA THR A 53 12.13 -15.95 -9.68
C THR A 53 12.18 -17.06 -10.73
N ALA A 54 13.08 -18.02 -10.54
CA ALA A 54 13.19 -19.19 -11.40
C ALA A 54 11.92 -20.07 -11.35
N SER A 55 11.33 -20.26 -10.17
CA SER A 55 10.09 -21.03 -10.02
C SER A 55 8.87 -20.35 -10.66
N LEU A 56 8.88 -19.02 -10.77
CA LEU A 56 7.91 -18.24 -11.54
C LEU A 56 8.11 -18.35 -13.07
N GLY A 57 9.15 -19.06 -13.51
CA GLY A 57 9.48 -19.24 -14.92
C GLY A 57 10.06 -17.98 -15.57
N PHE A 58 10.76 -17.16 -14.79
CA PHE A 58 11.51 -15.99 -15.26
C PHE A 58 13.02 -16.22 -15.12
N PRO A 59 13.84 -15.73 -16.07
CA PRO A 59 15.28 -15.62 -15.90
C PRO A 59 15.63 -14.80 -14.65
N VAL A 60 16.68 -15.19 -13.93
CA VAL A 60 17.09 -14.57 -12.66
C VAL A 60 17.45 -13.09 -12.84
N GLU A 61 17.99 -12.72 -14.00
CA GLU A 61 18.35 -11.35 -14.36
C GLU A 61 17.12 -10.42 -14.39
N GLN A 62 15.92 -10.97 -14.63
CA GLN A 62 14.69 -10.18 -14.62
C GLN A 62 14.26 -9.78 -13.21
N ALA A 63 14.73 -10.47 -12.17
CA ALA A 63 14.48 -10.08 -10.78
C ALA A 63 14.99 -8.66 -10.50
N LEU A 64 16.16 -8.30 -11.04
CA LEU A 64 16.73 -6.96 -10.92
C LEU A 64 15.82 -5.90 -11.56
N VAL A 65 15.30 -6.17 -12.76
CA VAL A 65 14.39 -5.24 -13.46
C VAL A 65 13.10 -5.06 -12.65
N MET A 66 12.52 -6.14 -12.14
CA MET A 66 11.34 -6.09 -11.28
C MET A 66 11.63 -5.28 -9.99
N GLY A 67 12.79 -5.49 -9.37
CA GLY A 67 13.25 -4.76 -8.19
C GLY A 67 13.43 -3.26 -8.43
N ILE A 68 14.01 -2.87 -9.57
CA ILE A 68 14.19 -1.47 -9.95
C ILE A 68 12.83 -0.79 -10.18
N VAL A 69 11.94 -1.43 -10.95
CA VAL A 69 10.60 -0.88 -11.21
C VAL A 69 9.83 -0.71 -9.90
N LEU A 70 9.86 -1.73 -9.03
CA LEU A 70 9.23 -1.65 -7.72
C LEU A 70 9.84 -0.52 -6.88
N ALA A 71 11.16 -0.43 -6.80
CA ALA A 71 11.86 0.59 -6.04
C ALA A 71 11.46 2.01 -6.49
N VAL A 72 11.41 2.27 -7.79
CA VAL A 72 10.94 3.56 -8.34
C VAL A 72 9.51 3.85 -7.89
N CYS A 73 8.58 2.90 -8.03
CA CYS A 73 7.21 3.08 -7.60
C CYS A 73 7.09 3.34 -6.09
N VAL A 74 7.87 2.65 -5.26
CA VAL A 74 7.92 2.83 -3.80
C VAL A 74 8.48 4.20 -3.42
N VAL A 75 9.56 4.66 -4.06
CA VAL A 75 10.12 6.00 -3.83
C VAL A 75 9.11 7.09 -4.16
N VAL A 76 8.42 6.96 -5.29
CA VAL A 76 7.35 7.89 -5.68
C VAL A 76 6.16 7.83 -4.72
N TYR A 77 5.83 6.65 -4.18
CA TYR A 77 4.77 6.46 -3.18
C TYR A 77 5.14 7.08 -1.81
N ALA A 78 6.41 6.98 -1.40
CA ALA A 78 6.89 7.49 -0.12
C ALA A 78 6.81 9.02 -0.02
N VAL A 79 7.01 9.72 -1.14
CA VAL A 79 6.91 11.19 -1.19
C VAL A 79 5.43 11.61 -1.11
N PRO A 80 5.00 12.34 -0.06
CA PRO A 80 3.59 12.62 0.16
C PRO A 80 2.93 13.32 -1.03
N ARG A 81 3.62 14.26 -1.70
CA ARG A 81 3.06 14.99 -2.84
C ARG A 81 2.72 14.08 -4.02
N THR A 82 3.51 13.02 -4.26
CA THR A 82 3.36 12.09 -5.38
C THR A 82 2.77 10.74 -4.98
N ALA A 83 2.37 10.55 -3.72
CA ALA A 83 1.91 9.28 -3.18
C ALA A 83 0.79 8.62 -4.01
N VAL A 84 -0.10 9.40 -4.63
CA VAL A 84 -1.16 8.88 -5.51
C VAL A 84 -0.58 8.27 -6.78
N LEU A 85 0.41 8.92 -7.41
CA LEU A 85 1.09 8.40 -8.60
C LEU A 85 1.88 7.13 -8.27
N GLY A 86 2.55 7.12 -7.11
CA GLY A 86 3.23 5.92 -6.62
C GLY A 86 2.26 4.77 -6.37
N ALA A 87 1.11 5.02 -5.75
CA ALA A 87 0.07 4.01 -5.52
C ALA A 87 -0.51 3.46 -6.84
N LEU A 88 -0.68 4.31 -7.86
CA LEU A 88 -1.07 3.87 -9.20
C LEU A 88 -0.01 2.96 -9.83
N GLY A 89 1.27 3.36 -9.79
CA GLY A 89 2.37 2.53 -10.28
C GLY A 89 2.48 1.19 -9.55
N LEU A 90 2.34 1.20 -8.22
CA LEU A 90 2.31 -0.01 -7.40
C LEU A 90 1.10 -0.90 -7.72
N THR A 91 -0.05 -0.32 -8.04
CA THR A 91 -1.24 -1.10 -8.45
C THR A 91 -0.97 -1.81 -9.78
N ALA A 92 -0.35 -1.14 -10.74
CA ALA A 92 0.03 -1.74 -12.01
C ALA A 92 1.08 -2.85 -11.82
N TYR A 93 2.10 -2.61 -10.99
CA TYR A 93 3.13 -3.60 -10.66
C TYR A 93 2.54 -4.83 -9.96
N LEU A 94 1.67 -4.63 -8.96
CA LEU A 94 0.99 -5.71 -8.24
C LEU A 94 0.05 -6.51 -9.16
N GLY A 95 -0.61 -5.88 -10.13
CA GLY A 95 -1.38 -6.58 -11.16
C GLY A 95 -0.51 -7.57 -11.95
N GLY A 96 0.70 -7.16 -12.33
CA GLY A 96 1.68 -8.06 -12.95
C GLY A 96 2.08 -9.22 -12.04
N ALA A 97 2.23 -8.98 -10.73
CA ALA A 97 2.52 -10.03 -9.76
C ALA A 97 1.40 -11.06 -9.64
N VAL A 98 0.13 -10.63 -9.69
CA VAL A 98 -1.03 -11.55 -9.74
C VAL A 98 -0.93 -12.45 -10.97
N THR A 99 -0.73 -11.88 -12.16
CA THR A 99 -0.62 -12.64 -13.41
C THR A 99 0.58 -13.59 -13.41
N ALA A 100 1.73 -13.17 -12.87
CA ALA A 100 2.92 -14.02 -12.73
C ALA A 100 2.65 -15.25 -11.85
N ASN A 101 1.95 -15.09 -10.72
CA ASN A 101 1.58 -16.21 -9.85
C ASN A 101 0.53 -17.12 -10.50
N MET A 102 -0.45 -16.55 -11.23
CA MET A 102 -1.43 -17.34 -11.97
C MET A 102 -0.80 -18.18 -13.09
N ARG A 103 0.24 -17.67 -13.77
CA ARG A 103 0.94 -18.38 -14.84
C ARG A 103 1.52 -19.72 -14.38
N VAL A 104 1.98 -19.80 -13.13
CA VAL A 104 2.55 -21.01 -12.54
C VAL A 104 1.55 -21.78 -11.67
N GLU A 105 0.26 -21.46 -11.79
CA GLU A 105 -0.83 -22.08 -11.04
C GLU A 105 -0.61 -22.05 -9.52
N ALA A 106 0.04 -20.98 -9.01
CA ALA A 106 0.28 -20.83 -7.59
C ALA A 106 -1.04 -20.74 -6.80
N PRO A 107 -1.08 -21.20 -5.54
CA PRO A 107 -2.30 -21.20 -4.73
C PRO A 107 -2.96 -19.83 -4.67
N LEU A 108 -4.26 -19.79 -5.03
CA LEU A 108 -5.00 -18.53 -5.25
C LEU A 108 -5.02 -17.63 -4.02
N PHE A 109 -5.39 -18.16 -2.86
CA PHE A 109 -5.62 -17.35 -1.67
C PHE A 109 -4.34 -16.90 -0.95
N SER A 110 -3.23 -17.62 -1.10
CA SER A 110 -1.99 -17.32 -0.38
C SER A 110 -0.96 -16.56 -1.23
N HIS A 111 -0.74 -16.95 -2.49
CA HIS A 111 0.28 -16.32 -3.33
C HIS A 111 -0.31 -15.31 -4.30
N THR A 112 -1.36 -15.70 -5.01
CA THR A 112 -1.94 -14.88 -6.10
C THR A 112 -2.69 -13.67 -5.56
N LEU A 113 -3.60 -13.86 -4.60
CA LEU A 113 -4.41 -12.78 -4.04
C LEU A 113 -3.65 -11.91 -3.03
N PHE A 114 -2.48 -12.34 -2.57
CA PHE A 114 -1.66 -11.54 -1.64
C PHE A 114 -1.33 -10.16 -2.20
N ALA A 115 -1.00 -10.07 -3.50
CA ALA A 115 -0.77 -8.80 -4.18
C ALA A 115 -2.03 -7.91 -4.18
N VAL A 116 -3.22 -8.49 -4.31
CA VAL A 116 -4.50 -7.77 -4.25
C VAL A 116 -4.77 -7.26 -2.83
N TYR A 117 -4.52 -8.08 -1.81
CA TYR A 117 -4.68 -7.69 -0.41
C TYR A 117 -3.75 -6.53 -0.05
N LEU A 118 -2.48 -6.60 -0.47
CA LEU A 118 -1.52 -5.52 -0.28
C LEU A 118 -1.93 -4.23 -0.99
N GLY A 119 -2.34 -4.32 -2.26
CA GLY A 119 -2.81 -3.17 -3.02
C GLY A 119 -4.02 -2.51 -2.37
N THR A 120 -4.99 -3.31 -1.92
CA THR A 120 -6.18 -2.82 -1.22
C THR A 120 -5.80 -2.13 0.10
N LEU A 121 -4.94 -2.74 0.91
CA LEU A 121 -4.49 -2.20 2.19
C LEU A 121 -3.69 -0.90 2.00
N MET A 122 -2.86 -0.82 0.96
CA MET A 122 -2.17 0.40 0.54
C MET A 122 -3.16 1.54 0.24
N TRP A 123 -4.16 1.29 -0.62
CA TRP A 123 -5.18 2.28 -0.97
C TRP A 123 -6.01 2.71 0.23
N ILE A 124 -6.39 1.79 1.13
CA ILE A 124 -7.07 2.12 2.38
C ILE A 124 -6.21 3.07 3.23
N GLY A 125 -4.93 2.77 3.41
CA GLY A 125 -3.99 3.63 4.14
C GLY A 125 -3.90 5.03 3.53
N LEU A 126 -3.87 5.12 2.19
CA LEU A 126 -3.82 6.39 1.47
C LEU A 126 -5.13 7.18 1.59
N LEU A 127 -6.30 6.53 1.46
CA LEU A 127 -7.62 7.13 1.62
C LEU A 127 -7.84 7.67 3.04
N LEU A 128 -7.37 6.95 4.07
CA LEU A 128 -7.41 7.40 5.46
C LEU A 128 -6.53 8.64 5.71
N ARG A 129 -5.38 8.75 5.00
CA ARG A 129 -4.51 9.93 5.07
C ARG A 129 -5.05 11.10 4.25
N ARG A 130 -5.77 10.83 3.16
CA ARG A 130 -6.28 11.81 2.20
C ARG A 130 -7.75 11.52 1.86
N PRO A 131 -8.69 11.88 2.75
CA PRO A 131 -10.11 11.66 2.52
C PRO A 131 -10.65 12.43 1.30
N GLU A 132 -9.93 13.46 0.84
CA GLU A 132 -10.24 14.19 -0.40
C GLU A 132 -10.22 13.30 -1.64
N LEU A 133 -9.44 12.22 -1.64
CA LEU A 133 -9.41 11.26 -2.74
C LEU A 133 -10.76 10.56 -2.96
N LEU A 134 -11.60 10.45 -1.92
CA LEU A 134 -12.95 9.89 -2.07
C LEU A 134 -13.80 10.68 -3.08
N LYS A 135 -13.57 12.00 -3.19
CA LYS A 135 -14.24 12.85 -4.18
C LYS A 135 -13.86 12.47 -5.61
N VAL A 136 -12.62 12.07 -5.84
CA VAL A 136 -12.13 11.62 -7.15
C VAL A 136 -12.80 10.31 -7.56
N PHE A 137 -13.10 9.44 -6.59
CA PHE A 137 -13.84 8.20 -6.81
C PHE A 137 -15.37 8.39 -6.89
N GLY A 138 -15.87 9.64 -6.88
CA GLY A 138 -17.31 9.92 -6.88
C GLY A 138 -18.03 9.55 -5.57
N LEU A 139 -17.28 9.14 -4.54
CA LEU A 139 -17.82 8.81 -3.23
C LEU A 139 -17.95 10.13 -2.43
N ARG A 140 -19.16 10.68 -2.37
CA ARG A 140 -19.47 11.79 -1.46
C ARG A 140 -19.52 11.27 -0.02
N ARG A 141 -18.86 11.98 0.89
CA ARG A 141 -19.12 11.87 2.33
C ARG A 141 -20.41 12.60 2.69
#